data_AF-E6VTM3-F1
#
_entry.id   AF-E6VTM3-F1
#
_cell.length_a   1.000
_cell.length_b   1.000
_cell.length_c   1.000
_cell.angle_alpha   90.00
_cell.angle_beta   90.00
_cell.angle_gamma   90.00
#
_symmetry.space_group_name_H-M   'P 1'
#
loop_
_entity.id
_entity.type
_entity.pdbx_description
1 polymer ?
#
loop_
_entity_poly.entity_id
_entity_poly.type
_entity_poly.pdbx_seq_one_letter_code
_entity_poly.pdbx_strand_id
1 'polypeptide(L)' 'MPAYDVQCPYCHAPQHTEHPGGYAPVYVNCPACEKRFILEPVASGVKTYRLNEAPCCSDPDCRATEMGDSGND' A
#
# COMPACT_ATOMS: atom_id res chain seq x y z
N MET A 1 0.61 16.60 2.95
CA MET A 1 0.72 15.14 2.73
C MET A 1 0.70 14.94 1.22
N PRO A 2 1.67 14.24 0.61
CA PRO A 2 1.65 14.00 -0.83
C PRO A 2 0.37 13.24 -1.22
N ALA A 3 -0.29 13.70 -2.28
CA ALA A 3 -1.46 13.05 -2.85
C ALA A 3 -1.10 12.40 -4.19
N TYR A 4 -1.71 11.26 -4.47
CA TYR A 4 -1.46 10.46 -5.65
C TYR A 4 -2.76 10.08 -6.34
N ASP A 5 -2.80 10.25 -7.65
CA ASP A 5 -3.84 9.71 -8.51
C ASP A 5 -3.48 8.28 -8.91
N VAL A 6 -4.22 7.32 -8.37
CA VAL A 6 -4.03 5.89 -8.64
C VAL A 6 -5.33 5.26 -9.14
N GLN A 7 -5.24 4.04 -9.67
CA GLN A 7 -6.43 3.26 -10.02
C GLN A 7 -6.61 2.14 -9.03
N CYS A 8 -7.84 1.92 -8.58
CA CYS A 8 -8.14 0.80 -7.70
C CYS A 8 -7.84 -0.52 -8.43
N PRO A 9 -7.00 -1.41 -7.89
CA PRO A 9 -6.65 -2.66 -8.58
C PRO A 9 -7.81 -3.67 -8.66
N TYR A 10 -8.95 -3.38 -8.02
CA TYR A 10 -10.15 -4.23 -8.04
C TYR A 10 -11.19 -3.76 -9.06
N CYS A 11 -11.60 -2.50 -9.00
CA CYS A 11 -12.67 -1.96 -9.86
C CYS A 11 -12.16 -0.99 -10.94
N HIS A 12 -10.87 -0.67 -10.95
CA HIS A 12 -10.21 0.27 -11.86
C HIS A 12 -10.75 1.71 -11.80
N ALA A 13 -11.56 2.03 -10.79
CA ALA A 13 -12.00 3.40 -10.55
C ALA A 13 -10.77 4.29 -10.23
N PRO A 14 -10.73 5.53 -10.75
CA PRO A 14 -9.71 6.50 -10.37
C PRO A 14 -9.87 6.85 -8.89
N GLN A 15 -8.75 6.96 -8.19
CA GLN A 15 -8.65 7.19 -6.76
C GLN A 15 -7.65 8.31 -6.51
N HIS A 16 -8.07 9.28 -5.71
CA HIS A 16 -7.18 10.31 -5.20
C HIS A 16 -6.87 9.97 -3.74
N THR A 17 -5.65 9.54 -3.47
CA THR A 17 -5.25 9.05 -2.14
C THR A 17 -4.15 9.92 -1.59
N GLU A 18 -4.25 10.23 -0.30
CA GLU A 18 -3.20 10.91 0.44
C GLU A 18 -2.26 9.87 1.05
N HIS A 19 -0.97 10.18 1.04
CA HIS A 19 0.06 9.39 1.68
C HIS A 19 0.74 10.25 2.76
N PRO A 20 1.02 9.71 3.96
CA PRO A 20 1.65 10.48 5.03
C PRO A 20 3.06 10.97 4.70
N GLY A 21 3.69 10.43 3.66
CA GLY A 21 5.06 10.72 3.23
C GLY A 21 6.02 9.57 3.54
N GLY A 22 7.24 9.63 2.99
CA GLY A 22 8.23 8.55 3.10
C GLY A 22 8.03 7.42 2.08
N TYR A 23 8.64 6.27 2.35
CA TYR A 23 8.65 5.09 1.46
C TYR A 23 7.91 3.88 2.05
N ALA A 24 7.16 4.07 3.14
CA ALA A 24 6.40 2.99 3.75
C ALA A 24 5.10 2.74 2.97
N PRO A 25 4.74 1.48 2.66
CA PRO A 25 3.43 1.18 2.09
C PRO A 25 2.31 1.46 3.10
N VAL A 26 1.14 1.87 2.59
CA VAL A 26 -0.05 2.16 3.39
C VAL A 26 -1.28 1.46 2.82
N TYR A 27 -2.26 1.20 3.68
CA TYR A 27 -3.56 0.71 3.23
C TYR A 27 -4.46 1.87 2.79
N VAL A 28 -5.05 1.74 1.61
CA VAL A 28 -6.04 2.66 1.06
C VAL A 28 -7.36 1.93 0.88
N ASN A 29 -8.47 2.56 1.30
CA ASN A 29 -9.81 2.04 1.05
C ASN A 29 -10.42 2.72 -0.18
N CYS A 30 -10.90 1.92 -1.15
CA CYS A 30 -11.59 2.44 -2.33
C CYS A 30 -13.06 2.71 -1.99
N PRO A 31 -13.58 3.96 -2.07
CA PRO A 31 -14.98 4.26 -1.80
C PRO A 31 -15.93 3.76 -2.91
N ALA A 32 -15.41 3.39 -4.08
CA ALA A 32 -16.23 2.92 -5.19
C ALA A 32 -16.61 1.43 -5.10
N CYS A 33 -15.75 0.60 -4.50
CA CYS A 33 -16.00 -0.84 -4.36
C CYS A 33 -15.80 -1.35 -2.92
N GLU A 34 -15.49 -0.45 -2.00
CA GLU A 34 -15.29 -0.72 -0.56
C GLU A 34 -14.18 -1.74 -0.28
N LYS A 35 -13.28 -1.96 -1.25
CA LYS A 35 -12.12 -2.84 -1.11
C LYS A 35 -10.90 -2.05 -0.70
N ARG A 36 -10.14 -2.65 0.23
CA ARG A 36 -8.84 -2.16 0.68
C ARG A 36 -7.72 -2.71 -0.21
N PHE A 37 -6.76 -1.86 -0.56
CA PHE A 37 -5.55 -2.18 -1.31
C PHE A 37 -4.33 -1.49 -0.67
N ILE A 38 -3.13 -1.87 -1.09
CA ILE A 38 -1.88 -1.27 -0.63
C ILE A 38 -1.40 -0.23 -1.65
N LEU A 39 -0.97 0.93 -1.16
CA LEU A 39 -0.23 1.92 -1.93
C LEU A 39 1.21 1.99 -1.42
N GLU A 40 2.17 1.76 -2.31
CA GLU A 40 3.60 1.78 -2.03
C GLU A 40 4.26 2.93 -2.82
N PRO A 41 4.85 3.93 -2.15
CA PRO A 41 5.68 4.93 -2.82
C PRO A 41 6.96 4.30 -3.36
N VAL A 42 7.26 4.54 -4.63
CA VAL A 42 8.48 4.10 -5.31
C VAL A 42 9.19 5.29 -5.94
N ALA A 43 10.47 5.14 -6.31
CA ALA A 43 11.24 6.24 -6.91
C ALA A 43 10.58 6.85 -8.17
N SER A 44 9.81 6.06 -8.91
CA SER A 44 9.10 6.50 -10.13
C SER A 44 7.65 6.93 -9.90
N GLY A 45 7.19 7.06 -8.65
CA GLY A 45 5.81 7.42 -8.31
C GLY A 45 5.21 6.53 -7.24
N VAL A 46 4.11 5.83 -7.56
CA VAL A 46 3.45 4.90 -6.62
C VAL A 46 3.05 3.62 -7.34
N LYS A 47 3.06 2.51 -6.60
CA LYS A 47 2.49 1.23 -7.02
C LYS A 47 1.33 0.86 -6.13
N THR A 48 0.35 0.16 -6.70
CA THR A 48 -0.80 -0.36 -5.96
C THR A 48 -0.84 -1.87 -6.03
N TYR A 49 -1.05 -2.54 -4.89
CA TYR A 49 -1.15 -3.99 -4.80
C TYR A 49 -2.48 -4.40 -4.17
N ARG A 50 -3.03 -5.53 -4.63
CA ARG A 50 -4.14 -6.20 -3.92
C ARG A 50 -3.58 -6.85 -2.66
N LEU A 51 -4.38 -6.92 -1.59
CA LEU A 51 -3.95 -7.50 -0.31
C LEU A 51 -3.43 -8.94 -0.47
N ASN A 52 -4.03 -9.74 -1.35
CA ASN A 52 -3.65 -11.14 -1.56
C ASN A 52 -2.52 -11.33 -2.58
N GLU A 53 -2.10 -10.27 -3.30
CA GLU A 53 -1.03 -10.33 -4.32
C GLU A 53 0.22 -9.58 -3.90
N ALA A 54 0.16 -8.81 -2.80
CA ALA A 54 1.30 -8.08 -2.29
C ALA A 54 2.33 -9.07 -1.70
N PRO A 55 3.60 -9.03 -2.14
CA PRO A 55 4.65 -9.73 -1.44
C PRO A 55 4.79 -9.18 -0.02
N CYS A 56 5.25 -9.98 0.94
CA CYS A 56 5.39 -9.58 2.34
C CYS A 56 6.18 -8.27 2.54
N CYS A 57 7.13 -7.96 1.66
CA CYS A 57 7.86 -6.68 1.67
C CYS A 57 6.97 -5.45 1.43
N SER A 58 5.88 -5.60 0.69
CA SER A 58 4.93 -4.54 0.35
C SER A 58 3.70 -4.54 1.25
N ASP A 59 3.40 -5.64 1.94
CA ASP A 59 2.35 -5.65 2.97
C ASP A 59 2.89 -5.02 4.27
N PRO A 60 2.28 -3.93 4.78
CA PRO A 60 2.82 -3.22 5.94
C PRO A 60 2.79 -4.04 7.24
N ASP A 61 1.91 -5.04 7.37
CA ASP A 61 1.81 -5.93 8.54
C ASP A 61 2.89 -7.03 8.49
N CYS A 62 3.06 -7.67 7.33
CA CYS A 62 4.13 -8.66 7.14
C CYS A 62 5.51 -8.00 7.21
N ARG A 63 5.68 -6.81 6.61
CA ARG A 63 6.92 -6.03 6.68
C ARG A 63 7.27 -5.64 8.12
N ALA A 64 6.29 -5.26 8.93
CA ALA A 64 6.54 -4.93 10.34
C ALA A 64 6.97 -6.17 11.14
N THR A 65 6.40 -7.33 10.81
CA THR A 65 6.77 -8.61 11.42
C THR A 65 8.18 -9.06 10.99
N GLU A 66 8.50 -9.05 9.69
CA GLU A 66 9.81 -9.48 9.17
C GLU A 66 10.96 -8.55 9.56
N MET A 67 10.70 -7.24 9.73
CA MET A 67 11.70 -6.28 10.23
C MET A 67 11.74 -6.21 11.77
N GLY A 68 10.74 -6.78 12.44
CA GLY A 68 10.64 -6.91 13.89
C GLY A 68 11.20 -8.23 14.42
N ASP A 69 11.27 -9.28 13.59
CA ASP A 69 11.84 -10.59 13.94
C ASP A 69 13.34 -10.63 13.60
N SER A 70 14.11 -9.76 14.26
CA SER A 70 15.54 -9.98 14.50
C SER A 70 15.73 -10.07 16.01
N GLY A 71 15.09 -11.07 16.61
CA GLY A 71 15.00 -11.17 18.06
C GLY A 71 14.51 -12.52 18.56
N ASN A 72 15.03 -13.62 17.99
CA ASN A 72 14.97 -14.90 18.68
C ASN A 72 16.29 -15.09 19.47
N ASP A 73 16.28 -14.71 20.74
CA ASP A 73 17.21 -15.22 21.77
C ASP A 73 16.72 -16.60 22.25
#